data_AF-A0A8H5YL87-F1
#
_entry.id   AF-A0A8H5YL87-F1
#
_cell.length_a   1.000
_cell.length_b   1.000
_cell.length_c   1.000
_cell.angle_alpha   90.00
_cell.angle_beta   90.00
_cell.angle_gamma   90.00
#
_symmetry.space_group_name_H-M   'P 1'
#
loop_
_entity.id
_entity.type
_entity.pdbx_description
1 polymer ?
#
loop_
_entity_poly.entity_id
_entity_poly.type
_entity_poly.pdbx_seq_one_letter_code
_entity_poly.pdbx_strand_id
1 'polypeptide(L)'
;MIATNLIFTNGSNDGLQHILHPQEASLEIITGQYDPARISIHNTTGHVSWEWKKVDFVNQDIPRKLNQCLQNGGSVTDVKWANHGRSVVAVFAYAVVVINHCPDEPSKNKLITFGMCLDQFGLGGTHGIEPLPDGKLAIATTSYEATGNIKIVNTSLGTSNPYPGFLQELDGIPAVHSLVWDQVTESLWAIGNDLPPQGKCPSTALLNRYEYRDGSFSRKPSQVEPLSRPKQLNEEWDDSWWDGGHDITPVPGQRHLLISTDLDLHLFNLTSASFLHGEEVLKQPFMHGFKPVYSHEKNLPRADVKSLSLHKSSGTLYVQADWKGYFSTHVNHLTVGAKAPRNISFSQSVYRSRWFSPVAGWSVE
;
A
#
# COMPACT_ATOMS: atom_id res chain seq x y z
N MET A 1 -66.59 5.18 -18.91
CA MET A 1 -65.59 5.69 -19.87
C MET A 1 -66.06 7.06 -20.33
N ILE A 2 -65.14 8.02 -20.53
CA ILE A 2 -65.31 9.43 -20.93
C ILE A 2 -65.21 10.45 -19.76
N ALA A 3 -63.94 10.86 -19.60
CA ALA A 3 -63.39 12.21 -19.42
C ALA A 3 -64.15 13.28 -18.62
N THR A 4 -63.44 13.82 -17.62
CA THR A 4 -63.61 15.20 -17.16
C THR A 4 -62.26 15.90 -17.26
N ASN A 5 -62.18 16.88 -18.16
CA ASN A 5 -61.13 17.90 -18.16
C ASN A 5 -61.37 18.83 -16.96
N LEU A 6 -60.30 19.15 -16.21
CA LEU A 6 -60.30 20.29 -15.32
C LEU A 6 -59.04 21.12 -15.54
N ILE A 7 -59.33 22.40 -15.76
CA ILE A 7 -58.47 23.50 -16.13
C ILE A 7 -57.72 24.01 -14.90
N PHE A 8 -56.48 24.42 -15.13
CA PHE A 8 -55.55 25.02 -14.17
C PHE A 8 -56.09 26.30 -13.51
N THR A 9 -55.90 26.41 -12.20
CA THR A 9 -55.76 27.70 -11.50
C THR A 9 -54.60 27.66 -10.51
N ASN A 10 -53.75 28.68 -10.63
CA ASN A 10 -52.54 29.01 -9.88
C ASN A 10 -52.49 28.64 -8.40
N GLY A 11 -51.37 28.03 -8.01
CA GLY A 11 -50.85 27.99 -6.65
C GLY A 11 -49.33 28.07 -6.69
N SER A 12 -48.79 29.08 -6.00
CA SER A 12 -47.37 29.38 -5.79
C SER A 12 -46.49 28.15 -5.54
N ASN A 13 -45.39 28.01 -6.30
CA ASN A 13 -44.31 27.06 -6.07
C ASN A 13 -43.05 27.80 -5.59
N ASP A 14 -43.05 28.23 -4.32
CA ASP A 14 -41.80 28.39 -3.55
C ASP A 14 -41.60 27.10 -2.77
N GLY A 15 -40.95 26.14 -3.43
CA GLY A 15 -40.60 24.84 -2.89
C GLY A 15 -39.19 24.47 -3.33
N LEU A 16 -38.20 25.22 -2.82
CA LEU A 16 -36.80 24.82 -2.86
C LEU A 16 -36.65 23.53 -2.06
N GLN A 17 -36.88 22.40 -2.72
CA GLN A 17 -36.37 21.12 -2.26
C GLN A 17 -34.85 21.19 -2.37
N HIS A 18 -34.21 21.41 -1.22
CA HIS A 18 -32.81 21.07 -1.05
C HIS A 18 -32.66 19.59 -1.40
N ILE A 19 -32.18 19.34 -2.62
CA ILE A 19 -31.58 18.07 -2.99
C ILE A 19 -30.37 17.95 -2.07
N LEU A 20 -30.53 17.23 -0.97
CA LEU A 20 -29.43 16.73 -0.17
C LEU A 20 -28.66 15.79 -1.09
N HIS A 21 -27.65 16.34 -1.78
CA HIS A 21 -26.56 15.52 -2.27
C HIS A 21 -26.05 14.73 -1.06
N PRO A 22 -26.00 13.39 -1.12
CA PRO A 22 -25.26 12.64 -0.13
C PRO A 22 -23.87 13.27 -0.08
N GLN A 23 -23.52 13.83 1.06
CA GLN A 23 -22.17 14.30 1.31
C GLN A 23 -21.30 13.05 1.12
N GLU A 24 -20.59 12.98 -0.01
CA GLU A 24 -19.60 11.91 -0.22
C GLU A 24 -18.75 11.88 1.05
N ALA A 25 -18.70 10.71 1.70
CA ALA A 25 -17.87 10.52 2.88
C ALA A 25 -16.48 11.08 2.56
N SER A 26 -15.94 11.92 3.46
CA SER A 26 -14.66 12.58 3.20
C SER A 26 -13.62 11.51 2.91
N LEU A 27 -12.95 11.60 1.76
CA LEU A 27 -11.94 10.63 1.35
C LEU A 27 -10.82 10.54 2.39
N GLU A 28 -10.60 9.32 2.87
CA GLU A 28 -9.68 9.04 3.97
C GLU A 28 -8.36 8.44 3.45
N ILE A 29 -7.32 8.65 4.23
CA ILE A 29 -5.95 8.21 4.00
C ILE A 29 -5.55 7.37 5.21
N ILE A 30 -4.95 6.21 4.98
CA ILE A 30 -4.35 5.39 6.03
C ILE A 30 -2.83 5.53 6.00
N THR A 31 -2.24 5.82 7.15
CA THR A 31 -0.81 6.09 7.29
C THR A 31 -0.24 5.33 8.47
N GLY A 32 0.92 4.68 8.26
CA GLY A 32 1.73 4.09 9.30
C GLY A 32 2.80 5.07 9.79
N GLN A 33 2.81 5.35 11.09
CA GLN A 33 3.83 6.19 11.73
C GLN A 33 4.77 5.36 12.59
N TYR A 34 6.04 5.73 12.58
CA TYR A 34 7.10 5.08 13.34
C TYR A 34 7.39 5.81 14.65
N ASP A 35 7.87 5.06 15.65
CA ASP A 35 8.49 5.58 16.88
C ASP A 35 7.80 6.80 17.54
N PRO A 36 6.68 6.59 18.26
CA PRO A 36 6.02 5.30 18.52
C PRO A 36 5.15 4.83 17.35
N ALA A 37 5.14 3.51 17.14
CA ALA A 37 4.29 2.85 16.15
C ALA A 37 2.81 3.25 16.32
N ARG A 38 2.21 3.74 15.24
CA ARG A 38 0.79 4.12 15.16
C ARG A 38 0.27 3.90 13.75
N ILE A 39 -1.01 3.56 13.66
CA ILE A 39 -1.78 3.64 12.41
C ILE A 39 -2.82 4.73 12.59
N SER A 40 -2.96 5.62 11.62
CA SER A 40 -4.05 6.61 11.60
C SER A 40 -4.80 6.57 10.28
N ILE A 41 -6.11 6.71 10.35
CA ILE A 41 -6.96 7.10 9.24
C ILE A 41 -7.29 8.58 9.41
N HIS A 42 -7.01 9.37 8.39
CA HIS A 42 -7.14 10.82 8.42
C HIS A 42 -7.58 11.37 7.07
N ASN A 43 -8.10 12.57 7.05
CA ASN A 43 -8.43 13.25 5.80
C ASN A 43 -7.18 13.87 5.16
N THR A 44 -7.36 14.52 4.01
CA THR A 44 -6.27 15.19 3.30
C THR A 44 -5.65 16.33 4.12
N THR A 45 -6.35 17.00 5.02
CA THR A 45 -5.78 18.06 5.88
C THR A 45 -4.99 17.51 7.09
N GLY A 46 -4.91 16.20 7.27
CA GLY A 46 -4.26 15.56 8.41
C GLY A 46 -5.14 15.45 9.66
N HIS A 47 -6.45 15.73 9.54
CA HIS A 47 -7.38 15.53 10.65
C HIS A 47 -7.68 14.03 10.79
N VAL A 48 -7.29 13.46 11.93
CA VAL A 48 -7.44 12.03 12.25
C VAL A 48 -8.87 11.71 12.67
N SER A 49 -9.51 10.78 11.97
CA SER A 49 -10.85 10.24 12.29
C SER A 49 -10.77 8.93 13.09
N TRP A 50 -9.69 8.16 12.90
CA TRP A 50 -9.46 6.90 13.60
C TRP A 50 -7.95 6.69 13.81
N GLU A 51 -7.57 6.12 14.94
CA GLU A 51 -6.18 5.74 15.22
C GLU A 51 -6.11 4.40 15.95
N TRP A 52 -5.00 3.69 15.76
CA TRP A 52 -4.68 2.44 16.45
C TRP A 52 -3.22 2.42 16.89
N LYS A 53 -3.01 2.15 18.18
CA LYS A 53 -1.72 2.21 18.88
C LYS A 53 -1.67 1.20 20.03
N LYS A 54 -0.55 1.15 20.74
CA LYS A 54 -0.27 0.16 21.80
C LYS A 54 -1.38 0.01 22.85
N VAL A 55 -2.01 1.11 23.26
CA VAL A 55 -3.08 1.08 24.27
C VAL A 55 -4.37 0.41 23.78
N ASP A 56 -4.59 0.31 22.47
CA ASP A 56 -5.81 -0.27 21.91
C ASP A 56 -5.81 -1.81 21.98
N PHE A 57 -4.64 -2.46 22.04
CA PHE A 57 -4.53 -3.92 22.04
C PHE A 57 -3.96 -4.54 23.31
N VAL A 58 -3.35 -3.75 24.20
CA VAL A 58 -2.65 -4.29 25.39
C VAL A 58 -3.53 -5.16 26.28
N ASN A 59 -4.83 -4.85 26.36
CA ASN A 59 -5.82 -5.56 27.17
C ASN A 59 -6.75 -6.48 26.34
N GLN A 60 -6.49 -6.66 25.04
CA GLN A 60 -7.27 -7.61 24.24
C GLN A 60 -6.87 -9.05 24.59
N ASP A 61 -7.82 -9.98 24.42
CA ASP A 61 -7.58 -11.41 24.61
C ASP A 61 -6.81 -11.99 23.41
N ILE A 62 -5.51 -11.74 23.38
CA ILE A 62 -4.56 -12.27 22.40
C ILE A 62 -3.44 -13.03 23.10
N PRO A 63 -2.81 -14.03 22.45
CA PRO A 63 -1.71 -14.75 23.05
C PRO A 63 -0.58 -13.81 23.49
N ARG A 64 -0.03 -14.09 24.68
CA ARG A 64 1.08 -13.31 25.26
C ARG A 64 2.22 -13.06 24.28
N LYS A 65 2.56 -14.05 23.45
CA LYS A 65 3.63 -13.93 22.46
C LYS A 65 3.29 -12.95 21.33
N LEU A 66 2.07 -12.98 20.80
CA LEU A 66 1.61 -12.00 19.81
C LEU A 66 1.64 -10.58 20.41
N ASN A 67 1.16 -10.44 21.64
CA ASN A 67 1.20 -9.17 22.35
C ASN A 67 2.64 -8.64 22.50
N GLN A 68 3.60 -9.51 22.85
CA GLN A 68 5.03 -9.14 22.88
C GLN A 68 5.56 -8.67 21.52
N CYS A 69 5.22 -9.35 20.41
CA CYS A 69 5.65 -8.95 19.07
C CYS A 69 5.10 -7.57 18.67
N LEU A 70 3.89 -7.23 19.11
CA LEU A 70 3.26 -5.93 18.87
C LEU A 70 3.83 -4.81 19.76
N GLN A 71 4.22 -5.14 21.00
CA GLN A 71 4.78 -4.17 21.93
C GLN A 71 6.26 -3.84 21.64
N ASN A 72 7.02 -4.86 21.21
CA ASN A 72 8.44 -4.75 20.96
C ASN A 72 8.64 -4.23 19.54
N GLY A 73 8.89 -2.94 19.38
CA GLY A 73 9.11 -2.32 18.08
C GLY A 73 8.35 -1.01 17.92
N GLY A 74 8.77 -0.29 16.90
CA GLY A 74 8.28 1.04 16.57
C GLY A 74 7.94 1.22 15.10
N SER A 75 8.08 0.18 14.27
CA SER A 75 7.87 0.23 12.83
C SER A 75 6.41 0.00 12.42
N VAL A 76 6.00 0.63 11.32
CA VAL A 76 4.78 0.30 10.57
C VAL A 76 5.11 0.29 9.08
N THR A 77 5.66 -0.81 8.58
CA THR A 77 6.28 -0.88 7.24
C THR A 77 5.27 -0.98 6.09
N ASP A 78 4.05 -1.44 6.36
CA ASP A 78 2.97 -1.39 5.39
C ASP A 78 1.62 -1.38 6.10
N VAL A 79 0.63 -0.73 5.48
CA VAL A 79 -0.72 -0.63 5.98
C VAL A 79 -1.69 -0.44 4.83
N LYS A 80 -2.77 -1.23 4.82
CA LYS A 80 -3.74 -1.23 3.73
C LYS A 80 -5.16 -1.33 4.25
N TRP A 81 -6.05 -0.73 3.48
CA TRP A 81 -7.48 -0.95 3.54
C TRP A 81 -7.81 -2.39 3.16
N ALA A 82 -8.82 -2.98 3.81
CA ALA A 82 -9.31 -4.32 3.49
C ALA A 82 -10.80 -4.46 3.82
N ASN A 83 -11.44 -5.49 3.25
CA ASN A 83 -12.80 -5.90 3.58
C ASN A 83 -13.80 -4.73 3.49
N HIS A 84 -13.90 -4.08 2.33
CA HIS A 84 -14.78 -2.92 2.13
C HIS A 84 -14.58 -1.78 3.16
N GLY A 85 -13.38 -1.64 3.72
CA GLY A 85 -13.06 -0.61 4.73
C GLY A 85 -13.50 -0.96 6.14
N ARG A 86 -13.95 -2.21 6.35
CA ARG A 86 -14.27 -2.75 7.67
C ARG A 86 -13.07 -3.36 8.38
N SER A 87 -11.91 -3.38 7.72
CA SER A 87 -10.67 -3.85 8.30
C SER A 87 -9.46 -3.08 7.80
N VAL A 88 -8.42 -3.10 8.61
CA VAL A 88 -7.07 -2.64 8.30
C VAL A 88 -6.16 -3.85 8.37
N VAL A 89 -5.31 -4.05 7.37
CA VAL A 89 -4.18 -4.98 7.46
C VAL A 89 -2.90 -4.17 7.63
N ALA A 90 -2.01 -4.63 8.51
CA ALA A 90 -0.78 -3.90 8.80
C ALA A 90 0.39 -4.82 9.13
N VAL A 91 1.59 -4.39 8.73
CA VAL A 91 2.84 -4.81 9.36
C VAL A 91 3.11 -3.81 10.47
N PHE A 92 2.99 -4.24 11.72
CA PHE A 92 3.10 -3.39 12.90
C PHE A 92 4.08 -4.00 13.88
N ALA A 93 5.14 -3.25 14.20
CA ALA A 93 6.28 -3.73 14.97
C ALA A 93 6.81 -5.06 14.40
N TYR A 94 6.87 -6.12 15.21
CA TYR A 94 7.27 -7.46 14.76
C TYR A 94 6.08 -8.38 14.48
N ALA A 95 4.93 -7.86 14.03
CA ALA A 95 3.76 -8.66 13.70
C ALA A 95 3.06 -8.20 12.41
N VAL A 96 2.35 -9.13 11.78
CA VAL A 96 1.29 -8.83 10.82
C VAL A 96 -0.04 -8.99 11.53
N VAL A 97 -0.95 -8.02 11.36
CA VAL A 97 -2.27 -8.02 11.99
C VAL A 97 -3.38 -7.64 11.01
N VAL A 98 -4.56 -8.21 11.25
CA VAL A 98 -5.83 -7.72 10.72
C VAL A 98 -6.60 -7.09 11.90
N ILE A 99 -7.00 -5.84 11.74
CA ILE A 99 -7.66 -5.03 12.76
C ILE A 99 -9.03 -4.63 12.25
N ASN A 100 -10.07 -4.77 13.06
CA ASN A 100 -11.40 -4.26 12.73
C ASN A 100 -11.43 -2.73 12.66
N HIS A 101 -11.99 -2.22 11.57
CA HIS A 101 -12.32 -0.81 11.40
C HIS A 101 -13.85 -0.69 11.36
N CYS A 102 -14.45 -0.57 12.54
CA CYS A 102 -15.90 -0.55 12.71
C CYS A 102 -16.28 0.65 13.60
N PRO A 103 -16.01 1.90 13.18
CA PRO A 103 -16.22 3.08 14.03
C PRO A 103 -17.65 3.18 14.58
N ASP A 104 -18.63 2.69 13.83
CA ASP A 104 -20.05 2.67 14.23
C ASP A 104 -20.42 1.53 15.21
N GLU A 105 -19.50 0.59 15.47
CA GLU A 105 -19.68 -0.53 16.40
C GLU A 105 -18.51 -0.56 17.42
N PRO A 106 -18.55 0.28 18.47
CA PRO A 106 -17.41 0.46 19.38
C PRO A 106 -16.90 -0.82 20.03
N SER A 107 -17.77 -1.81 20.27
CA SER A 107 -17.38 -3.11 20.86
C SER A 107 -16.57 -3.99 19.93
N LYS A 108 -16.63 -3.77 18.62
CA LYS A 108 -15.88 -4.52 17.60
C LYS A 108 -14.72 -3.72 17.03
N ASN A 109 -14.79 -2.39 17.10
CA ASN A 109 -13.77 -1.50 16.57
C ASN A 109 -12.41 -1.77 17.20
N LYS A 110 -11.34 -1.67 16.42
CA LYS A 110 -9.94 -1.83 16.86
C LYS A 110 -9.55 -3.21 17.39
N LEU A 111 -10.44 -4.20 17.37
CA LEU A 111 -10.12 -5.58 17.74
C LEU A 111 -9.20 -6.22 16.70
N ILE A 112 -8.17 -6.93 17.17
CA ILE A 112 -7.33 -7.77 16.32
C ILE A 112 -8.11 -9.05 16.01
N THR A 113 -8.38 -9.29 14.73
CA THR A 113 -9.08 -10.49 14.27
C THR A 113 -8.13 -11.57 13.78
N PHE A 114 -6.93 -11.20 13.35
CA PHE A 114 -5.83 -12.11 13.03
C PHE A 114 -4.50 -11.48 13.44
N GLY A 115 -3.55 -12.30 13.88
CA GLY A 115 -2.20 -11.82 14.16
C GLY A 115 -1.16 -12.91 14.10
N MET A 116 -0.01 -12.58 13.51
CA MET A 116 1.15 -13.45 13.38
C MET A 116 2.42 -12.68 13.73
N CYS A 117 3.31 -13.29 14.51
CA CYS A 117 4.65 -12.77 14.79
C CYS A 117 5.60 -12.97 13.60
N LEU A 118 6.49 -12.01 13.39
CA LEU A 118 7.49 -11.99 12.31
C LEU A 118 8.91 -12.30 12.79
N ASP A 119 9.08 -12.56 14.09
CA ASP A 119 10.38 -12.87 14.72
C ASP A 119 10.88 -14.30 14.45
N GLN A 120 10.18 -15.06 13.60
CA GLN A 120 10.56 -16.39 13.14
C GLN A 120 10.48 -16.51 11.62
N PHE A 121 11.01 -17.63 11.11
CA PHE A 121 10.92 -18.01 9.70
C PHE A 121 11.52 -16.99 8.72
N GLY A 122 12.45 -16.13 9.15
CA GLY A 122 13.08 -15.14 8.25
C GLY A 122 12.17 -13.97 7.84
N LEU A 123 11.13 -13.68 8.62
CA LEU A 123 10.18 -12.59 8.34
C LEU A 123 10.56 -11.25 8.99
N GLY A 124 11.73 -11.14 9.62
CA GLY A 124 12.18 -9.92 10.29
C GLY A 124 12.30 -8.69 9.39
N GLY A 125 12.47 -8.90 8.07
CA GLY A 125 12.52 -7.85 7.04
C GLY A 125 11.18 -7.63 6.32
N THR A 126 10.04 -7.90 6.95
CA THR A 126 8.74 -7.75 6.28
C THR A 126 8.43 -6.29 5.94
N HIS A 127 8.21 -6.00 4.65
CA HIS A 127 7.97 -4.65 4.13
C HIS A 127 6.68 -4.51 3.33
N GLY A 128 6.04 -5.61 2.96
CA GLY A 128 4.82 -5.59 2.16
C GLY A 128 3.82 -6.64 2.61
N ILE A 129 2.55 -6.29 2.53
CA ILE A 129 1.42 -7.22 2.73
C ILE A 129 0.38 -6.99 1.64
N GLU A 130 -0.40 -8.01 1.31
CA GLU A 130 -1.51 -7.87 0.39
C GLU A 130 -2.67 -8.79 0.80
N PRO A 131 -3.86 -8.22 1.10
CA PRO A 131 -5.09 -9.01 1.20
C PRO A 131 -5.32 -9.80 -0.08
N LEU A 132 -5.69 -11.06 0.07
CA LEU A 132 -5.96 -11.96 -1.03
C LEU A 132 -7.35 -12.59 -0.90
N PRO A 133 -7.91 -13.12 -2.01
CA PRO A 133 -9.17 -13.85 -1.97
C PRO A 133 -9.20 -15.00 -0.96
N ASP A 134 -10.42 -15.34 -0.54
CA ASP A 134 -10.76 -16.44 0.39
C ASP A 134 -10.08 -16.36 1.76
N GLY A 135 -9.93 -15.14 2.30
CA GLY A 135 -9.35 -14.94 3.63
C GLY A 135 -7.87 -15.32 3.70
N LYS A 136 -7.13 -15.13 2.60
CA LYS A 136 -5.69 -15.28 2.56
C LYS A 136 -5.01 -13.93 2.70
N LEU A 137 -3.75 -13.96 3.12
CA LEU A 137 -2.89 -12.77 3.15
C LEU A 137 -1.52 -13.16 2.64
N ALA A 138 -0.97 -12.36 1.71
CA ALA A 138 0.42 -12.46 1.30
C ALA A 138 1.29 -11.56 2.16
N ILE A 139 2.46 -12.05 2.55
CA ILE A 139 3.45 -11.35 3.37
C ILE A 139 4.78 -11.38 2.61
N ALA A 140 5.33 -10.22 2.28
CA ALA A 140 6.60 -10.04 1.58
C ALA A 140 7.72 -9.61 2.53
N THR A 141 8.86 -10.30 2.45
CA THR A 141 10.07 -10.00 3.23
C THR A 141 11.25 -9.66 2.34
N THR A 142 12.04 -8.70 2.81
CA THR A 142 13.28 -8.27 2.18
C THR A 142 14.43 -9.11 2.71
N SER A 143 14.58 -10.33 2.19
CA SER A 143 15.72 -11.21 2.53
C SER A 143 16.66 -11.41 1.34
N TYR A 144 17.85 -11.95 1.61
CA TYR A 144 18.84 -12.29 0.58
C TYR A 144 18.59 -13.64 -0.08
N GLU A 145 17.66 -14.43 0.46
CA GLU A 145 17.30 -15.71 -0.13
C GLU A 145 16.52 -15.48 -1.42
N ALA A 146 16.61 -16.41 -2.37
CA ALA A 146 15.76 -16.40 -3.57
C ALA A 146 14.44 -17.18 -3.36
N THR A 147 14.24 -17.76 -2.18
CA THR A 147 13.13 -18.67 -1.88
C THR A 147 12.36 -18.23 -0.65
N GLY A 148 11.04 -18.40 -0.70
CA GLY A 148 10.15 -18.19 0.45
C GLY A 148 10.03 -16.74 0.93
N ASN A 149 10.30 -15.75 0.08
CA ASN A 149 10.17 -14.34 0.45
C ASN A 149 8.75 -13.80 0.36
N ILE A 150 7.85 -14.53 -0.30
CA ILE A 150 6.42 -14.25 -0.25
C ILE A 150 5.75 -15.45 0.40
N LYS A 151 5.06 -15.23 1.51
CA LYS A 151 4.38 -16.30 2.26
C LYS A 151 2.90 -16.04 2.33
N ILE A 152 2.12 -17.08 2.11
CA ILE A 152 0.67 -17.02 2.11
C ILE A 152 0.15 -17.65 3.40
N VAL A 153 -0.66 -16.91 4.14
CA VAL A 153 -1.28 -17.37 5.40
C VAL A 153 -2.81 -17.33 5.31
N ASN A 154 -3.47 -18.16 6.12
CA ASN A 154 -4.92 -18.12 6.29
C ASN A 154 -5.28 -17.21 7.47
N THR A 155 -5.96 -16.09 7.21
CA THR A 155 -6.34 -15.14 8.26
C THR A 155 -7.52 -15.65 9.12
N SER A 156 -8.27 -16.64 8.62
CA SER A 156 -9.38 -17.27 9.36
C SER A 156 -8.92 -18.06 10.59
N LEU A 157 -7.62 -18.33 10.73
CA LEU A 157 -7.04 -18.96 11.93
C LEU A 157 -7.08 -18.05 13.17
N GLY A 158 -7.36 -16.77 12.97
CA GLY A 158 -7.54 -15.79 14.03
C GLY A 158 -6.25 -15.45 14.77
N THR A 159 -6.36 -15.11 16.04
CA THR A 159 -5.22 -14.73 16.91
C THR A 159 -4.67 -15.89 17.73
N SER A 160 -5.34 -17.05 17.73
CA SER A 160 -5.08 -18.18 18.64
C SER A 160 -3.65 -18.73 18.58
N ASN A 161 -3.04 -18.73 17.39
CA ASN A 161 -1.67 -19.18 17.16
C ASN A 161 -0.84 -18.02 16.58
N PRO A 162 0.17 -17.49 17.32
CA PRO A 162 1.04 -16.42 16.83
C PRO A 162 1.96 -16.86 15.68
N TYR A 163 2.06 -18.16 15.39
CA TYR A 163 2.88 -18.74 14.34
C TYR A 163 2.03 -19.72 13.51
N PRO A 164 1.02 -19.23 12.77
CA PRO A 164 0.26 -20.09 11.87
C PRO A 164 1.22 -20.67 10.80
N GLY A 165 0.96 -21.92 10.39
CA GLY A 165 1.68 -22.51 9.26
C GLY A 165 1.40 -21.75 7.97
N PHE A 166 2.35 -21.76 7.04
CA PHE A 166 2.17 -21.18 5.71
C PHE A 166 1.34 -22.12 4.84
N LEU A 167 0.36 -21.56 4.13
CA LEU A 167 -0.36 -22.26 3.08
C LEU A 167 0.58 -22.51 1.89
N GLN A 168 1.37 -21.51 1.53
CA GLN A 168 2.29 -21.52 0.40
C GLN A 168 3.47 -20.57 0.65
N GLU A 169 4.57 -20.87 -0.03
CA GLU A 169 5.77 -20.03 -0.13
C GLU A 169 6.10 -19.85 -1.61
N LEU A 170 6.28 -18.61 -2.04
CA LEU A 170 6.61 -18.27 -3.42
C LEU A 170 8.09 -17.89 -3.52
N ASP A 171 8.72 -18.40 -4.58
CA ASP A 171 10.16 -18.32 -4.84
C ASP A 171 10.45 -17.41 -6.05
N GLY A 172 11.73 -17.17 -6.32
CA GLY A 172 12.23 -16.55 -7.54
C GLY A 172 12.49 -15.05 -7.43
N ILE A 173 12.34 -14.45 -6.24
CA ILE A 173 12.52 -13.01 -6.03
C ILE A 173 13.11 -12.72 -4.64
N PRO A 174 14.39 -12.36 -4.52
CA PRO A 174 14.95 -11.73 -3.32
C PRO A 174 14.38 -10.32 -3.08
N ALA A 175 14.59 -9.82 -1.86
CA ALA A 175 14.34 -8.43 -1.49
C ALA A 175 12.93 -7.89 -1.85
N VAL A 176 11.86 -8.63 -1.52
CA VAL A 176 10.50 -8.25 -1.90
C VAL A 176 9.98 -7.14 -1.00
N HIS A 177 9.64 -5.98 -1.58
CA HIS A 177 9.22 -4.79 -0.84
C HIS A 177 7.72 -4.52 -0.89
N SER A 178 7.04 -4.85 -2.00
CA SER A 178 5.62 -4.53 -2.17
C SER A 178 4.91 -5.57 -3.05
N LEU A 179 3.61 -5.71 -2.79
CA LEU A 179 2.72 -6.70 -3.37
C LEU A 179 1.41 -6.02 -3.78
N VAL A 180 0.83 -6.47 -4.90
CA VAL A 180 -0.48 -6.02 -5.40
C VAL A 180 -1.23 -7.20 -5.99
N TRP A 181 -2.46 -7.40 -5.55
CA TRP A 181 -3.40 -8.35 -6.14
C TRP A 181 -4.07 -7.73 -7.36
N ASP A 182 -4.08 -8.50 -8.45
CA ASP A 182 -4.80 -8.17 -9.67
C ASP A 182 -5.94 -9.15 -9.86
N GLN A 183 -7.15 -8.72 -9.50
CA GLN A 183 -8.35 -9.55 -9.57
C GLN A 183 -8.71 -9.95 -11.01
N VAL A 184 -8.36 -9.13 -12.01
CA VAL A 184 -8.75 -9.36 -13.41
C VAL A 184 -8.02 -10.55 -14.01
N THR A 185 -6.73 -10.70 -13.69
CA THR A 185 -5.89 -11.79 -14.19
C THR A 185 -5.62 -12.86 -13.14
N GLU A 186 -6.28 -12.74 -11.98
CA GLU A 186 -6.08 -13.57 -10.78
C GLU A 186 -4.58 -13.78 -10.52
N SER A 187 -3.87 -12.69 -10.26
CA SER A 187 -2.42 -12.73 -10.13
C SER A 187 -1.91 -11.83 -9.03
N LEU A 188 -0.86 -12.28 -8.35
CA LEU A 188 -0.11 -11.46 -7.41
C LEU A 188 1.10 -10.87 -8.13
N TRP A 189 1.16 -9.55 -8.20
CA TRP A 189 2.32 -8.81 -8.66
C TRP A 189 3.22 -8.49 -7.47
N ALA A 190 4.52 -8.65 -7.65
CA ALA A 190 5.52 -8.41 -6.62
C ALA A 190 6.70 -7.63 -7.19
N ILE A 191 7.25 -6.73 -6.38
CA ILE A 191 8.47 -5.99 -6.70
C ILE A 191 9.59 -6.39 -5.73
N GLY A 192 10.75 -6.68 -6.30
CA GLY A 192 11.97 -7.05 -5.61
C GLY A 192 13.12 -7.03 -6.60
N ASN A 193 14.13 -7.87 -6.41
CA ASN A 193 15.30 -7.90 -7.28
C ASN A 193 15.56 -9.30 -7.84
N ASP A 194 16.44 -9.43 -8.85
CA ASP A 194 16.95 -10.71 -9.35
C ASP A 194 17.98 -11.35 -8.41
N LEU A 195 18.74 -10.50 -7.73
CA LEU A 195 19.76 -10.81 -6.72
C LEU A 195 19.60 -9.85 -5.54
N PRO A 196 20.12 -10.19 -4.34
CA PRO A 196 20.19 -9.27 -3.22
C PRO A 196 20.73 -7.89 -3.65
N PRO A 197 20.04 -6.77 -3.32
CA PRO A 197 20.47 -5.44 -3.72
C PRO A 197 21.72 -4.97 -2.99
N GLN A 198 22.11 -5.62 -1.88
CA GLN A 198 23.39 -5.40 -1.24
C GLN A 198 24.43 -6.40 -1.76
N GLY A 199 25.56 -5.89 -2.27
CA GLY A 199 26.71 -6.73 -2.63
C GLY A 199 27.44 -6.31 -3.90
N LYS A 200 28.37 -7.18 -4.33
CA LYS A 200 29.29 -6.89 -5.46
C LYS A 200 28.72 -7.27 -6.82
N CYS A 201 27.74 -8.18 -6.86
CA CYS A 201 27.14 -8.64 -8.11
C CYS A 201 26.07 -7.64 -8.57
N PRO A 202 26.03 -7.26 -9.86
CA PRO A 202 24.97 -6.43 -10.39
C PRO A 202 23.59 -7.02 -10.10
N SER A 203 22.74 -6.23 -9.44
CA SER A 203 21.36 -6.58 -9.12
C SER A 203 20.40 -5.63 -9.86
N THR A 204 19.29 -6.19 -10.33
CA THR A 204 18.25 -5.55 -11.12
C THR A 204 16.93 -5.60 -10.37
N ALA A 205 16.23 -4.47 -10.25
CA ALA A 205 14.83 -4.47 -9.82
C ALA A 205 13.93 -5.18 -10.84
N LEU A 206 13.09 -6.10 -10.35
CA LEU A 206 12.20 -6.95 -11.15
C LEU A 206 10.75 -6.83 -10.70
N LEU A 207 9.86 -6.65 -11.67
CA LEU A 207 8.43 -6.87 -11.50
C LEU A 207 8.11 -8.33 -11.84
N ASN A 208 7.50 -9.05 -10.90
CA ASN A 208 7.20 -10.47 -11.00
C ASN A 208 5.69 -10.72 -10.89
N ARG A 209 5.17 -11.65 -11.68
CA ARG A 209 3.75 -12.07 -11.64
C ARG A 209 3.64 -13.53 -11.21
N TYR A 210 2.84 -13.80 -10.19
CA TYR A 210 2.48 -15.14 -9.75
C TYR A 210 1.01 -15.39 -10.08
N GLU A 211 0.74 -16.42 -10.89
CA GLU A 211 -0.64 -16.75 -11.28
C GLU A 211 -1.34 -17.48 -10.15
N TYR A 212 -2.61 -17.17 -9.94
CA TYR A 212 -3.49 -17.85 -9.01
C TYR A 212 -4.46 -18.73 -9.78
N ARG A 213 -4.46 -20.04 -9.48
CA ARG A 213 -5.37 -21.03 -10.08
C ARG A 213 -5.76 -22.07 -9.04
N ASP A 214 -7.03 -22.45 -9.06
CA ASP A 214 -7.57 -23.55 -8.24
C ASP A 214 -7.25 -23.41 -6.74
N GLY A 215 -7.31 -22.18 -6.22
CA GLY A 215 -7.07 -21.91 -4.81
C GLY A 215 -5.60 -21.68 -4.44
N SER A 216 -4.66 -21.80 -5.39
CA SER A 216 -3.21 -21.77 -5.14
C SER A 216 -2.43 -20.89 -6.11
N PHE A 217 -1.21 -20.47 -5.75
CA PHE A 217 -0.33 -19.69 -6.61
C PHE A 217 0.69 -20.58 -7.31
N SER A 218 1.15 -20.15 -8.48
CA SER A 218 2.39 -20.67 -9.05
C SER A 218 3.55 -20.43 -8.08
N ARG A 219 4.35 -21.46 -7.79
CA ARG A 219 5.48 -21.32 -6.85
C ARG A 219 6.57 -20.37 -7.37
N LYS A 220 6.78 -20.33 -8.69
CA LYS A 220 7.70 -19.41 -9.37
C LYS A 220 6.91 -18.34 -10.15
N PRO A 221 7.53 -17.20 -10.49
CA PRO A 221 6.90 -16.22 -11.36
C PRO A 221 6.55 -16.82 -12.71
N SER A 222 5.34 -16.55 -13.17
CA SER A 222 4.87 -16.79 -14.55
C SER A 222 5.42 -15.77 -15.54
N GLN A 223 5.77 -14.58 -15.06
CA GLN A 223 6.31 -13.47 -15.82
C GLN A 223 7.29 -12.69 -14.95
N VAL A 224 8.40 -12.26 -15.56
CA VAL A 224 9.49 -11.51 -14.93
C VAL A 224 9.89 -10.38 -15.85
N GLU A 225 9.78 -9.15 -15.38
CA GLU A 225 10.04 -7.94 -16.16
C GLU A 225 11.11 -7.09 -15.46
N PRO A 226 12.32 -6.96 -16.03
CA PRO A 226 13.34 -6.06 -15.49
C PRO A 226 12.94 -4.60 -15.71
N LEU A 227 12.99 -3.80 -14.64
CA LEU A 227 12.59 -2.39 -14.70
C LEU A 227 13.60 -1.49 -15.41
N SER A 228 14.89 -1.81 -15.26
CA SER A 228 16.01 -1.02 -15.77
C SER A 228 17.25 -1.92 -15.84
N ARG A 229 18.37 -1.36 -16.30
CA ARG A 229 19.67 -2.04 -16.16
C ARG A 229 20.18 -1.85 -14.72
N PRO A 230 20.94 -2.82 -14.16
CA PRO A 230 21.58 -2.66 -12.86
C PRO A 230 22.31 -1.33 -12.75
N LYS A 231 21.99 -0.56 -11.70
CA LYS A 231 22.66 0.71 -11.40
C LYS A 231 22.97 0.76 -9.91
N GLN A 232 24.21 1.08 -9.59
CA GLN A 232 24.63 1.30 -8.20
C GLN A 232 24.08 2.64 -7.69
N LEU A 233 23.82 2.70 -6.39
CA LEU A 233 23.29 3.89 -5.73
C LEU A 233 24.37 4.87 -5.27
N ASN A 234 25.52 4.89 -5.94
CA ASN A 234 26.71 5.66 -5.55
C ASN A 234 26.55 7.19 -5.56
N GLU A 235 25.46 7.71 -6.13
CA GLU A 235 25.15 9.13 -6.08
C GLU A 235 24.67 9.54 -4.68
N GLU A 236 23.88 8.70 -4.02
CA GLU A 236 23.32 8.95 -2.69
C GLU A 236 24.05 8.15 -1.60
N TRP A 237 24.28 6.87 -1.84
CA TRP A 237 24.87 5.89 -0.93
C TRP A 237 26.30 5.54 -1.35
N ASP A 238 26.85 4.46 -0.79
CA ASP A 238 28.14 3.91 -1.21
C ASP A 238 27.99 2.92 -2.39
N ASP A 239 29.10 2.32 -2.82
CA ASP A 239 29.13 1.34 -3.91
C ASP A 239 28.65 -0.07 -3.49
N SER A 240 28.02 -0.20 -2.32
CA SER A 240 27.55 -1.50 -1.80
C SER A 240 26.10 -1.83 -2.12
N TRP A 241 25.33 -0.87 -2.64
CA TRP A 241 23.91 -1.02 -2.95
C TRP A 241 23.58 -0.80 -4.43
N TRP A 242 22.67 -1.64 -4.92
CA TRP A 242 22.06 -1.59 -6.24
C TRP A 242 20.61 -1.11 -6.14
N ASP A 243 20.14 -0.47 -7.21
CA ASP A 243 18.74 -0.03 -7.38
C ASP A 243 17.75 -1.17 -7.12
N GLY A 244 16.87 -0.94 -6.15
CA GLY A 244 15.82 -1.87 -5.73
C GLY A 244 14.45 -1.23 -5.86
N GLY A 245 13.43 -2.07 -6.09
CA GLY A 245 12.05 -1.61 -6.11
C GLY A 245 11.50 -1.38 -4.70
N HIS A 246 10.79 -0.28 -4.49
CA HIS A 246 10.18 0.08 -3.20
C HIS A 246 8.68 -0.14 -3.17
N ASP A 247 7.94 0.38 -4.14
CA ASP A 247 6.48 0.26 -4.17
C ASP A 247 5.96 -0.12 -5.54
N ILE A 248 4.81 -0.79 -5.53
CA ILE A 248 3.96 -1.01 -6.70
C ILE A 248 2.54 -0.59 -6.34
N THR A 249 1.87 0.13 -7.24
CA THR A 249 0.48 0.52 -7.03
C THR A 249 -0.29 0.51 -8.35
N PRO A 250 -1.53 0.00 -8.36
CA PRO A 250 -2.46 0.13 -9.46
C PRO A 250 -2.73 1.57 -9.90
N VAL A 251 -2.88 1.81 -11.20
CA VAL A 251 -3.44 3.05 -11.73
C VAL A 251 -4.97 2.95 -11.89
N PRO A 252 -5.77 3.82 -11.25
CA PRO A 252 -7.22 3.76 -11.31
C PRO A 252 -7.77 3.79 -12.73
N GLY A 253 -8.63 2.82 -13.06
CA GLY A 253 -9.30 2.70 -14.36
C GLY A 253 -8.38 2.33 -15.51
N GLN A 254 -7.12 1.96 -15.25
CA GLN A 254 -6.16 1.59 -16.27
C GLN A 254 -5.46 0.29 -15.91
N ARG A 255 -5.06 -0.49 -16.92
CA ARG A 255 -4.26 -1.71 -16.73
C ARG A 255 -2.77 -1.39 -16.66
N HIS A 256 -2.41 -0.51 -15.73
CA HIS A 256 -1.02 -0.08 -15.48
C HIS A 256 -0.64 -0.21 -14.00
N LEU A 257 0.61 -0.60 -13.74
CA LEU A 257 1.25 -0.52 -12.43
C LEU A 257 2.23 0.64 -12.41
N LEU A 258 2.06 1.57 -11.47
CA LEU A 258 3.07 2.57 -11.15
C LEU A 258 4.02 1.99 -10.11
N ILE A 259 5.31 2.17 -10.33
CA ILE A 259 6.37 1.52 -9.58
C ILE A 259 7.41 2.57 -9.21
N SER A 260 7.93 2.49 -7.99
CA SER A 260 9.08 3.28 -7.56
C SER A 260 10.28 2.40 -7.25
N THR A 261 11.47 2.91 -7.54
CA THR A 261 12.75 2.31 -7.15
C THR A 261 13.56 3.30 -6.31
N ASP A 262 14.76 2.91 -5.89
CA ASP A 262 15.70 3.84 -5.27
C ASP A 262 16.03 5.01 -6.20
N LEU A 263 16.04 4.82 -7.51
CA LEU A 263 16.49 5.84 -8.45
C LEU A 263 15.39 6.54 -9.26
N ASP A 264 14.26 5.89 -9.53
CA ASP A 264 13.28 6.44 -10.46
C ASP A 264 11.84 5.91 -10.27
N LEU A 265 10.92 6.42 -11.10
CA LEU A 265 9.55 5.97 -11.26
C LEU A 265 9.36 5.28 -12.62
N HIS A 266 8.58 4.22 -12.62
CA HIS A 266 8.30 3.38 -13.78
C HIS A 266 6.79 3.16 -13.89
N LEU A 267 6.25 3.14 -15.11
CA LEU A 267 4.86 2.78 -15.38
C LEU A 267 4.81 1.59 -16.31
N PHE A 268 4.36 0.45 -15.80
CA PHE A 268 4.24 -0.79 -16.58
C PHE A 268 2.82 -0.95 -17.12
N ASN A 269 2.67 -1.19 -18.42
CA ASN A 269 1.40 -1.52 -19.06
C ASN A 269 1.21 -3.03 -19.08
N LEU A 270 0.20 -3.52 -18.38
CA LEU A 270 -0.13 -4.95 -18.28
C LEU A 270 -0.64 -5.55 -19.59
N THR A 271 -1.13 -4.73 -20.51
CA THR A 271 -1.69 -5.19 -21.80
C THR A 271 -0.60 -5.34 -22.85
N SER A 272 0.30 -4.35 -22.96
CA SER A 272 1.39 -4.36 -23.95
C SER A 272 2.71 -4.91 -23.42
N ALA A 273 2.81 -5.20 -22.12
CA ALA A 273 4.04 -5.59 -21.44
C ALA A 273 5.20 -4.62 -21.73
N SER A 274 4.95 -3.33 -21.52
CA SER A 274 5.92 -2.27 -21.84
C SER A 274 5.99 -1.22 -20.74
N PHE A 275 7.16 -0.61 -20.57
CA PHE A 275 7.39 0.44 -19.59
C PHE A 275 7.42 1.84 -20.20
N LEU A 276 6.93 2.81 -19.43
CA LEU A 276 7.42 4.19 -19.44
C LEU A 276 8.33 4.40 -18.24
N HIS A 277 9.31 5.30 -18.37
CA HIS A 277 10.32 5.56 -17.34
C HIS A 277 10.47 7.06 -17.07
N GLY A 278 10.82 7.40 -15.83
CA GLY A 278 11.27 8.73 -15.43
C GLY A 278 10.35 9.87 -15.85
N GLU A 279 10.87 10.81 -16.63
CA GLU A 279 10.13 12.00 -17.05
C GLU A 279 8.82 11.69 -17.80
N GLU A 280 8.78 10.59 -18.57
CA GLU A 280 7.56 10.19 -19.26
C GLU A 280 6.44 9.74 -18.29
N VAL A 281 6.83 9.24 -17.12
CA VAL A 281 5.88 8.93 -16.03
C VAL A 281 5.35 10.22 -15.42
N LEU A 282 6.18 11.27 -15.26
CA LEU A 282 5.74 12.55 -14.71
C LEU A 282 4.81 13.34 -15.65
N LYS A 283 4.84 13.05 -16.95
CA LYS A 283 3.89 13.60 -17.92
C LYS A 283 2.49 12.99 -17.83
N GLN A 284 2.32 11.89 -17.10
CA GLN A 284 1.02 11.26 -16.95
C GLN A 284 0.08 12.14 -16.11
N PRO A 285 -1.24 12.18 -16.41
CA PRO A 285 -2.18 13.06 -15.72
C PRO A 285 -2.21 12.90 -14.20
N PHE A 286 -1.96 11.68 -13.69
CA PHE A 286 -1.94 11.38 -12.25
C PHE A 286 -0.62 11.77 -11.55
N MET A 287 0.44 12.09 -12.29
CA MET A 287 1.73 12.59 -11.76
C MET A 287 2.00 14.05 -12.10
N HIS A 288 1.14 14.68 -12.91
CA HIS A 288 1.31 16.08 -13.27
C HIS A 288 1.29 16.96 -12.02
N GLY A 289 2.39 17.71 -11.82
CA GLY A 289 2.58 18.56 -10.65
C GLY A 289 3.40 17.91 -9.54
N PHE A 290 3.89 16.68 -9.74
CA PHE A 290 4.86 16.05 -8.85
C PHE A 290 6.05 16.99 -8.59
N LYS A 291 6.48 17.05 -7.32
CA LYS A 291 7.67 17.76 -6.89
C LYS A 291 8.50 16.87 -5.97
N PRO A 292 9.82 16.72 -6.23
CA PRO A 292 10.71 16.13 -5.24
C PRO A 292 10.63 16.88 -3.91
N VAL A 293 10.93 16.20 -2.82
CA VAL A 293 11.29 16.88 -1.58
C VAL A 293 12.59 17.67 -1.77
N TYR A 294 12.76 18.75 -1.01
CA TYR A 294 13.86 19.70 -1.19
C TYR A 294 15.25 19.04 -1.22
N SER A 295 15.45 18.00 -0.40
CA SER A 295 16.70 17.24 -0.31
C SER A 295 17.04 16.47 -1.60
N HIS A 296 16.05 16.14 -2.43
CA HIS A 296 16.21 15.42 -3.71
C HIS A 296 16.18 16.33 -4.96
N GLU A 297 15.77 17.60 -4.83
CA GLU A 297 15.52 18.51 -5.97
C GLU A 297 16.65 18.60 -7.01
N LYS A 298 17.91 18.44 -6.58
CA LYS A 298 19.10 18.70 -7.41
C LYS A 298 19.87 17.46 -7.86
N ASN A 299 19.62 16.30 -7.24
CA ASN A 299 20.41 15.09 -7.48
C ASN A 299 19.54 14.08 -8.25
N LEU A 300 18.64 13.41 -7.54
CA LEU A 300 17.73 12.41 -8.06
C LEU A 300 16.28 12.77 -7.70
N PRO A 301 15.60 13.60 -8.50
CA PRO A 301 14.30 14.16 -8.12
C PRO A 301 13.16 13.13 -8.06
N ARG A 302 13.35 11.91 -8.56
CA ARG A 302 12.35 10.83 -8.55
C ARG A 302 12.76 9.64 -7.69
N ALA A 303 13.96 9.70 -7.12
CA ALA A 303 14.51 8.68 -6.25
C ALA A 303 13.73 8.59 -4.93
N ASP A 304 13.89 7.45 -4.26
CA ASP A 304 13.44 7.20 -2.88
C ASP A 304 11.97 7.52 -2.60
N VAL A 305 11.12 7.40 -3.62
CA VAL A 305 9.68 7.37 -3.39
C VAL A 305 9.34 6.02 -2.74
N LYS A 306 9.28 6.02 -1.42
CA LYS A 306 9.01 4.82 -0.61
C LYS A 306 7.54 4.41 -0.60
N SER A 307 6.60 5.24 -1.04
CA SER A 307 5.19 4.89 -1.11
C SER A 307 4.47 5.65 -2.22
N LEU A 308 3.55 4.98 -2.90
CA LEU A 308 2.66 5.52 -3.91
C LEU A 308 1.23 5.01 -3.67
N SER A 309 0.24 5.88 -3.84
CA SER A 309 -1.17 5.46 -3.83
C SER A 309 -2.02 6.43 -4.65
N LEU A 310 -2.83 5.89 -5.56
CA LEU A 310 -3.62 6.68 -6.50
C LEU A 310 -5.11 6.49 -6.24
N HIS A 311 -5.85 7.59 -6.27
CA HIS A 311 -7.31 7.60 -6.26
C HIS A 311 -7.83 8.40 -7.46
N LYS A 312 -8.88 7.90 -8.10
CA LYS A 312 -9.37 8.41 -9.39
C LYS A 312 -9.72 9.90 -9.35
N SER A 313 -10.36 10.36 -8.27
CA SER A 313 -10.78 11.77 -8.11
C SER A 313 -9.88 12.58 -7.16
N SER A 314 -9.22 11.92 -6.21
CA SER A 314 -8.45 12.61 -5.16
C SER A 314 -6.99 12.83 -5.55
N GLY A 315 -6.51 12.13 -6.58
CA GLY A 315 -5.14 12.21 -7.07
C GLY A 315 -4.20 11.25 -6.37
N THR A 316 -2.94 11.64 -6.28
CA THR A 316 -1.84 10.77 -5.89
C THR A 316 -1.29 11.15 -4.52
N LEU A 317 -1.06 10.15 -3.69
CA LEU A 317 -0.26 10.26 -2.48
C LEU A 317 1.12 9.69 -2.76
N TYR A 318 2.15 10.35 -2.27
CA TYR A 318 3.49 9.79 -2.26
C TYR A 318 4.27 10.17 -1.01
N VAL A 319 5.08 9.24 -0.55
CA VAL A 319 6.07 9.43 0.52
C VAL A 319 7.43 9.30 -0.13
N GLN A 320 8.25 10.35 -0.04
CA GLN A 320 9.62 10.35 -0.52
C GLN A 320 10.53 10.56 0.67
N ALA A 321 11.51 9.67 0.84
CA ALA A 321 12.49 9.82 1.90
C ALA A 321 13.32 11.09 1.69
N ASP A 322 13.94 11.58 2.77
CA ASP A 322 14.98 12.59 2.64
C ASP A 322 16.28 11.97 2.12
N TRP A 323 17.10 12.79 1.46
CA TRP A 323 18.42 12.37 0.96
C TRP A 323 19.28 11.74 2.07
N LYS A 324 19.82 10.54 1.81
CA LYS A 324 20.51 9.67 2.77
C LYS A 324 19.65 9.25 3.96
N GLY A 325 18.34 9.16 3.75
CA GLY A 325 17.34 8.75 4.71
C GLY A 325 16.47 7.61 4.18
N TYR A 326 15.72 6.98 5.09
CA TYR A 326 14.82 5.87 4.73
C TYR A 326 13.34 6.25 4.85
N PHE A 327 13.05 7.40 5.46
CA PHE A 327 11.71 7.82 5.86
C PHE A 327 11.49 9.29 5.54
N SER A 328 10.23 9.70 5.59
CA SER A 328 9.82 11.10 5.54
C SER A 328 9.06 11.49 6.81
N THR A 329 8.88 12.78 7.04
CA THR A 329 7.91 13.32 8.02
C THR A 329 6.65 13.87 7.33
N HIS A 330 6.53 13.65 6.01
CA HIS A 330 5.45 14.18 5.20
C HIS A 330 4.85 13.11 4.29
N VAL A 331 3.53 13.21 4.09
CA VAL A 331 2.85 12.60 2.94
C VAL A 331 2.53 13.72 1.96
N ASN A 332 2.97 13.58 0.72
CA ASN A 332 2.68 14.54 -0.33
C ASN A 332 1.37 14.17 -1.02
N HIS A 333 0.40 15.08 -1.01
CA HIS A 333 -0.89 14.92 -1.69
C HIS A 333 -0.92 15.77 -2.96
N LEU A 334 -0.79 15.10 -4.09
CA LEU A 334 -0.93 15.68 -5.43
C LEU A 334 -2.38 15.54 -5.91
N THR A 335 -3.16 16.61 -5.76
CA THR A 335 -4.54 16.65 -6.28
C THR A 335 -4.53 16.66 -7.81
N VAL A 336 -5.55 16.04 -8.43
CA VAL A 336 -5.69 16.00 -9.90
C VAL A 336 -5.64 17.42 -10.49
N GLY A 337 -4.71 17.65 -11.42
CA GLY A 337 -4.53 18.94 -12.09
C GLY A 337 -3.82 20.02 -11.27
N ALA A 338 -3.37 19.73 -10.06
CA ALA A 338 -2.57 20.66 -9.27
C ALA A 338 -1.17 20.84 -9.87
N LYS A 339 -0.57 22.03 -9.67
CA LYS A 339 0.80 22.33 -10.14
C LYS A 339 1.90 21.88 -9.18
N ALA A 340 1.52 21.57 -7.94
CA ALA A 340 2.40 21.17 -6.85
C ALA A 340 1.60 20.33 -5.83
N PRO A 341 2.27 19.43 -5.09
CA PRO A 341 1.64 18.72 -3.98
C PRO A 341 1.36 19.65 -2.79
N ARG A 342 0.44 19.23 -1.93
CA ARG A 342 0.31 19.76 -0.56
C ARG A 342 0.86 18.74 0.43
N ASN A 343 1.62 19.21 1.41
CA ASN A 343 2.19 18.33 2.43
C ASN A 343 1.19 18.09 3.56
N ILE A 344 1.10 16.84 4.00
CA ILE A 344 0.46 16.43 5.25
C ILE A 344 1.60 16.10 6.20
N SER A 345 1.80 16.94 7.21
CA SER A 345 2.94 16.83 8.14
C SER A 345 2.62 15.91 9.31
N PHE A 346 3.63 15.14 9.71
CA PHE A 346 3.60 14.26 10.88
C PHE A 346 4.78 14.59 11.79
N SER A 347 4.57 14.46 13.11
CA SER A 347 5.66 14.54 14.10
C SER A 347 6.56 13.30 14.10
N GLN A 348 6.14 12.23 13.42
CA GLN A 348 6.79 10.93 13.38
C GLN A 348 7.25 10.61 11.96
N SER A 349 8.20 9.68 11.85
CA SER A 349 8.61 9.14 10.56
C SER A 349 7.49 8.31 9.92
N VAL A 350 7.38 8.42 8.60
CA VAL A 350 6.40 7.75 7.75
C VAL A 350 7.15 7.05 6.63
N TYR A 351 6.77 5.79 6.38
CA TYR A 351 7.28 4.98 5.26
C TYR A 351 6.20 4.74 4.20
N ARG A 352 5.00 4.30 4.60
CA ARG A 352 3.84 4.09 3.71
C ARG A 352 2.63 4.91 4.10
N SER A 353 1.93 5.40 3.08
CA SER A 353 0.61 6.03 3.18
C SER A 353 -0.22 5.71 1.95
N ARG A 354 -1.48 5.34 2.15
CA ARG A 354 -2.38 4.88 1.08
C ARG A 354 -3.75 5.52 1.21
N TRP A 355 -4.45 5.67 0.10
CA TRP A 355 -5.88 5.94 0.15
C TRP A 355 -6.59 4.79 0.88
N PHE A 356 -7.49 5.12 1.80
CA PHE A 356 -8.28 4.15 2.54
C PHE A 356 -9.52 3.77 1.72
N SER A 357 -9.29 3.20 0.55
CA SER A 357 -10.32 2.88 -0.45
C SER A 357 -9.79 1.83 -1.43
N PRO A 358 -10.67 1.08 -2.13
CA PRO A 358 -10.22 0.22 -3.23
C PRO A 358 -9.70 1.06 -4.39
N VAL A 359 -8.83 0.47 -5.22
CA VAL A 359 -8.40 1.12 -6.47
C VAL A 359 -9.39 0.79 -7.59
N ALA A 360 -10.05 1.82 -8.12
CA ALA A 360 -11.08 1.67 -9.14
C ALA A 360 -10.59 0.84 -10.35
N GLY A 361 -11.32 -0.22 -10.69
CA GLY A 361 -11.02 -1.09 -11.84
C GLY A 361 -9.96 -2.16 -11.59
N TRP A 362 -9.50 -2.36 -10.34
CA TRP A 362 -8.50 -3.37 -9.97
C TRP A 362 -8.99 -4.39 -8.96
N SER A 363 -9.76 -3.95 -7.98
CA SER A 363 -10.44 -4.83 -7.03
C SER A 363 -11.94 -4.55 -7.02
N VAL A 364 -12.73 -5.60 -6.77
CA VAL A 364 -14.15 -5.53 -6.42
C VAL A 364 -14.38 -5.66 -4.91
N GLU A 365 -13.32 -5.93 -4.14
CA GLU A 365 -13.37 -5.85 -2.67
C GLU A 365 -13.60 -4.43 -2.18
#